data_AF-A0A926A177-F1
#
_entry.id   AF-A0A926A177-F1
#
_cell.length_a   1.000
_cell.length_b   1.000
_cell.length_c   1.000
_cell.angle_alpha   90.00
_cell.angle_beta   90.00
_cell.angle_gamma   90.00
#
_symmetry.space_group_name_H-M   'P 1'
#
loop_
_entity.id
_entity.type
_entity.pdbx_description
1 polymer ?
#
loop_
_entity_poly.entity_id
_entity_poly.type
_entity_poly.pdbx_seq_one_letter_code
_entity_poly.pdbx_strand_id
1 'polypeptide(L)'
;MSKRIAWGLLLAITVLGSCNRKIFPTTAKAVKARPMPEAVRATNVDFRFLSAKGKAQFEQQGGNLNIRIRKDSVIWISASLVGFEGFRAYITQDSVQVLDKLHREYYAGDYAYLSKRLNVPVTFEMLQALLLGNYLAPLSDTTVPTVGTEGSIQKVSYEQAGLLVEQLIELGKGRVQQLAVRDSATENRVTVDYSDFRTLERNAQPFAYLATVKLQQGQAVPAALIITYRTVDVDKERLLFPFAIPKGYARKK
;
A
#
# COMPACT_ATOMS: atom_id res chain seq x y z
N MET A 1 74.54 22.25 7.49
CA MET A 1 73.86 23.37 8.20
C MET A 1 72.84 24.00 7.25
N SER A 2 71.61 24.22 7.76
CA SER A 2 70.49 25.09 7.29
C SER A 2 70.00 24.96 5.83
N LYS A 3 68.76 24.56 5.52
CA LYS A 3 67.37 24.95 5.93
C LYS A 3 66.71 25.92 4.91
N ARG A 4 65.40 25.65 4.66
CA ARG A 4 64.28 26.47 4.11
C ARG A 4 63.96 26.23 2.62
N ILE A 5 62.91 25.50 2.23
CA ILE A 5 61.42 25.68 2.34
C ILE A 5 60.89 26.86 1.51
N ALA A 6 60.12 26.55 0.45
CA ALA A 6 58.90 27.22 -0.03
C ALA A 6 58.39 26.48 -1.29
N TRP A 7 57.35 25.65 -1.19
CA TRP A 7 55.94 25.95 -1.51
C TRP A 7 55.60 25.92 -3.02
N GLY A 8 54.81 24.91 -3.38
CA GLY A 8 54.22 24.72 -4.70
C GLY A 8 53.28 23.51 -4.71
N LEU A 9 52.23 23.59 -3.88
CA LEU A 9 51.12 22.63 -3.80
C LEU A 9 50.40 22.55 -5.15
N LEU A 10 50.65 21.49 -5.92
CA LEU A 10 49.82 21.12 -7.06
C LEU A 10 48.86 20.02 -6.58
N LEU A 11 47.65 20.47 -6.26
CA LEU A 11 46.53 19.69 -5.78
C LEU A 11 46.04 18.76 -6.90
N ALA A 12 46.56 17.52 -6.93
CA ALA A 12 45.99 16.46 -7.75
C ALA A 12 44.68 15.99 -7.09
N ILE A 13 43.58 16.57 -7.55
CA ILE A 13 42.21 16.15 -7.21
C ILE A 13 42.02 14.73 -7.76
N THR A 14 42.22 13.73 -6.91
CA THR A 14 41.79 12.36 -7.20
C THR A 14 40.27 12.31 -7.08
N VAL A 15 39.61 12.29 -8.24
CA VAL A 15 38.18 12.04 -8.38
C VAL A 15 37.89 10.62 -7.92
N LEU A 16 37.41 10.47 -6.68
CA LEU A 16 36.75 9.24 -6.25
C LEU A 16 35.42 9.11 -7.01
N GLY A 17 35.42 8.25 -8.01
CA GLY A 17 34.22 7.83 -8.73
C GLY A 17 33.21 7.17 -7.81
N SER A 18 32.27 7.96 -7.30
CA SER A 18 31.06 7.49 -6.65
C SER A 18 30.14 6.88 -7.71
N CYS A 19 30.27 5.57 -7.94
CA CYS A 19 29.24 4.77 -8.60
C CYS A 19 28.07 4.55 -7.62
N ASN A 20 27.29 5.60 -7.36
CA ASN A 20 25.94 5.42 -6.84
C ASN A 20 25.04 5.01 -8.01
N ARG A 21 24.84 3.69 -8.13
CA ARG A 21 23.88 3.08 -9.05
C ARG A 21 22.47 3.51 -8.62
N LYS A 22 22.02 4.70 -9.03
CA LYS A 22 20.62 5.12 -8.91
C LYS A 22 19.81 4.34 -9.94
N ILE A 23 19.41 3.12 -9.58
CA ILE A 23 18.40 2.37 -10.32
C ILE A 23 17.04 2.89 -9.87
N PHE A 24 16.63 4.04 -10.40
CA PHE A 24 15.22 4.44 -10.39
C PHE A 24 14.96 5.21 -11.68
N PRO A 25 14.31 4.60 -12.69
CA PRO A 25 13.75 5.39 -13.77
C PRO A 25 12.69 6.31 -13.16
N THR A 26 13.03 7.59 -13.02
CA THR A 26 12.13 8.63 -12.52
C THR A 26 11.28 9.11 -13.67
N THR A 27 10.33 8.29 -14.09
CA THR A 27 9.21 8.70 -14.95
C THR A 27 8.01 7.83 -14.62
N ALA A 28 7.57 7.87 -13.36
CA ALA A 28 6.19 7.51 -13.05
C ALA A 28 5.29 8.57 -13.71
N LYS A 29 4.55 8.19 -14.76
CA LYS A 29 3.44 9.01 -15.25
C LYS A 29 2.51 9.22 -14.05
N ALA A 30 2.30 10.47 -13.67
CA ALA A 30 1.33 10.80 -12.63
C ALA A 30 -0.05 10.27 -13.06
N VAL A 31 -0.52 9.21 -12.39
CA VAL A 31 -1.90 8.76 -12.50
C VAL A 31 -2.77 9.91 -11.97
N LYS A 32 -3.51 10.57 -12.86
CA LYS A 32 -4.48 11.60 -12.44
C LYS A 32 -5.49 10.95 -11.51
N ALA A 33 -5.76 11.59 -10.36
CA ALA A 33 -6.86 11.20 -9.49
C ALA A 33 -8.16 11.21 -10.32
N ARG A 34 -8.81 10.05 -10.44
CA ARG A 34 -10.06 9.93 -11.22
C ARG A 34 -11.23 10.48 -10.41
N PRO A 35 -12.15 11.22 -11.04
CA PRO A 35 -13.30 11.77 -10.34
C PRO A 35 -14.20 10.62 -9.84
N MET A 36 -14.76 10.82 -8.65
CA MET A 36 -15.82 9.96 -8.13
C MET A 36 -17.04 10.08 -9.05
N PRO A 37 -17.67 8.97 -9.49
CA PRO A 37 -18.91 9.05 -10.25
C PRO A 37 -19.99 9.81 -9.46
N GLU A 38 -20.78 10.64 -10.14
CA GLU A 38 -21.72 11.56 -9.48
C GLU A 38 -22.72 10.86 -8.56
N ALA A 39 -23.13 9.62 -8.88
CA ALA A 39 -24.07 8.86 -8.06
C ALA A 39 -23.44 8.26 -6.78
N VAL A 40 -22.11 8.17 -6.69
CA VAL A 40 -21.41 7.53 -5.58
C VAL A 40 -21.25 8.51 -4.42
N ARG A 41 -21.62 8.07 -3.22
CA ARG A 41 -21.66 8.88 -1.99
C ARG A 41 -20.54 8.49 -1.01
N ALA A 42 -19.36 8.19 -1.53
CA ALA A 42 -18.17 7.91 -0.75
C ALA A 42 -17.24 9.12 -0.68
N THR A 43 -16.52 9.23 0.43
CA THR A 43 -15.49 10.24 0.66
C THR A 43 -14.17 9.53 0.92
N ASN A 44 -13.17 9.78 0.08
CA ASN A 44 -11.83 9.21 0.23
C ASN A 44 -11.01 9.99 1.26
N VAL A 45 -10.10 9.30 1.96
CA VAL A 45 -9.19 9.95 2.92
C VAL A 45 -8.37 11.02 2.22
N ASP A 46 -8.40 12.25 2.73
CA ASP A 46 -7.59 13.35 2.19
C ASP A 46 -6.30 13.54 2.99
N PHE A 47 -5.17 13.41 2.30
CA PHE A 47 -3.82 13.50 2.88
C PHE A 47 -2.77 13.63 1.78
N ARG A 48 -1.58 14.13 2.11
CA ARG A 48 -0.37 13.97 1.28
C ARG A 48 0.52 12.85 1.84
N PHE A 49 0.63 12.80 3.17
CA PHE A 49 1.35 11.78 3.92
C PHE A 49 0.46 11.15 4.97
N LEU A 50 0.47 9.82 5.07
CA LEU A 50 -0.20 9.08 6.14
C LEU A 50 0.80 8.19 6.83
N SER A 51 0.79 8.21 8.17
CA SER A 51 1.54 7.30 9.02
C SER A 51 0.57 6.55 9.92
N ALA A 52 0.55 5.22 9.82
CA ALA A 52 -0.29 4.37 10.65
C ALA A 52 0.56 3.33 11.38
N LYS A 53 0.30 3.15 12.67
CA LYS A 53 0.92 2.10 13.49
C LYS A 53 -0.17 1.18 14.02
N GLY A 54 0.08 -0.11 14.07
CA GLY A 54 -0.92 -1.08 14.45
C GLY A 54 -0.36 -2.48 14.68
N LYS A 55 -1.25 -3.45 14.59
CA LYS A 55 -0.94 -4.88 14.58
C LYS A 55 -1.52 -5.53 13.34
N ALA A 56 -0.82 -6.52 12.82
CA ALA A 56 -1.32 -7.45 11.83
C ALA A 56 -1.36 -8.84 12.47
N GLN A 57 -2.48 -9.55 12.32
CA GLN A 57 -2.69 -10.91 12.80
C GLN A 57 -3.09 -11.77 11.61
N PHE A 58 -2.29 -12.79 11.30
CA PHE A 58 -2.61 -13.81 10.31
C PHE A 58 -2.61 -15.15 11.02
N GLU A 59 -3.76 -15.82 11.06
CA GLU A 59 -3.98 -17.02 11.86
C GLU A 59 -3.54 -16.81 13.33
N GLN A 60 -2.66 -17.65 13.88
CA GLN A 60 -2.15 -17.51 15.25
C GLN A 60 -0.93 -16.58 15.35
N GLN A 61 -0.40 -16.06 14.23
CA GLN A 61 0.79 -15.22 14.23
C GLN A 61 0.44 -13.73 14.16
N GLY A 62 1.01 -12.96 15.08
CA GLY A 62 0.77 -11.53 15.21
C GLY A 62 2.06 -10.72 15.27
N GLY A 63 2.08 -9.57 14.61
CA GLY A 63 3.22 -8.66 14.61
C GLY A 63 2.81 -7.20 14.67
N ASN A 64 3.73 -6.32 15.07
CA ASN A 64 3.50 -4.89 14.94
C ASN A 64 3.63 -4.49 13.47
N LEU A 65 2.78 -3.55 13.06
CA LEU A 65 2.68 -3.04 11.70
C LEU A 65 2.94 -1.54 11.72
N ASN A 66 3.77 -1.05 10.80
CA ASN A 66 3.99 0.36 10.55
C ASN A 66 3.83 0.62 9.05
N ILE A 67 2.86 1.46 8.70
CA ILE A 67 2.52 1.83 7.33
C ILE A 67 2.80 3.32 7.16
N ARG A 68 3.48 3.65 6.07
CA ARG A 68 3.67 5.03 5.60
C ARG A 68 3.20 5.11 4.17
N ILE A 69 2.39 6.12 3.85
CA ILE A 69 1.89 6.34 2.50
C ILE A 69 2.21 7.77 2.10
N ARG A 70 2.82 7.94 0.93
CA ARG A 70 2.73 9.17 0.15
C ARG A 70 1.66 8.95 -0.89
N LYS A 71 0.59 9.73 -0.81
CA LYS A 71 -0.60 9.56 -1.66
C LYS A 71 -0.20 9.42 -3.13
N ASP A 72 -0.75 8.39 -3.77
CA ASP A 72 -0.62 8.09 -5.20
C ASP A 72 0.83 7.92 -5.66
N SER A 73 1.75 7.55 -4.76
CA SER A 73 3.19 7.49 -5.09
C SER A 73 3.93 6.34 -4.41
N VAL A 74 3.86 6.24 -3.09
CA VAL A 74 4.64 5.23 -2.34
C VAL A 74 3.82 4.69 -1.18
N ILE A 75 3.79 3.37 -1.05
CA ILE A 75 3.37 2.66 0.16
C ILE A 75 4.62 1.96 0.73
N TRP A 76 4.91 2.23 1.99
CA TRP A 76 5.99 1.59 2.73
C TRP A 76 5.41 0.89 3.94
N ILE A 77 5.76 -0.37 4.11
CA ILE A 77 5.23 -1.23 5.16
C ILE A 77 6.41 -1.87 5.87
N SER A 78 6.36 -1.89 7.20
CA SER A 78 7.29 -2.63 8.04
C SER A 78 6.49 -3.46 9.02
N ALA A 79 6.78 -4.76 9.08
CA ALA A 79 6.19 -5.69 10.02
C ALA A 79 7.28 -6.32 10.89
N SER A 80 7.03 -6.39 12.20
CA SER A 80 7.96 -6.94 13.18
C SER A 80 7.29 -8.01 14.03
N LEU A 81 7.97 -9.12 14.24
CA LEU A 81 7.61 -10.17 15.21
C LEU A 81 8.53 -9.99 16.42
N VAL A 82 7.98 -10.04 17.64
CA VAL A 82 8.77 -10.11 18.90
C VAL A 82 9.96 -9.13 18.97
N GLY A 83 9.72 -7.85 18.66
CA GLY A 83 10.71 -6.77 18.82
C GLY A 83 11.73 -6.60 17.68
N PHE A 84 11.76 -7.50 16.67
CA PHE A 84 12.63 -7.36 15.49
C PHE A 84 11.82 -7.27 14.19
N GLU A 85 12.28 -6.42 13.27
CA GLU A 85 11.65 -6.25 11.97
C GLU A 85 11.92 -7.47 11.08
N GLY A 86 10.87 -8.24 10.80
CA GLY A 86 10.97 -9.43 9.95
C GLY A 86 10.73 -9.13 8.48
N PHE A 87 9.91 -8.13 8.17
CA PHE A 87 9.50 -7.83 6.81
C PHE A 87 9.45 -6.33 6.53
N ARG A 88 9.87 -5.93 5.32
CA ARG A 88 9.67 -4.58 4.81
C ARG A 88 9.21 -4.62 3.36
N ALA A 89 8.21 -3.81 3.01
CA ALA A 89 7.84 -3.56 1.64
C ALA A 89 8.03 -2.08 1.27
N TYR A 90 8.46 -1.85 0.04
CA TYR A 90 8.48 -0.55 -0.62
C TYR A 90 7.78 -0.72 -1.97
N ILE A 91 6.65 -0.05 -2.10
CA ILE A 91 5.69 -0.27 -3.19
C ILE A 91 5.45 1.08 -3.84
N THR A 92 5.60 1.13 -5.15
CA THR A 92 5.31 2.31 -5.98
C THR A 92 4.32 1.93 -7.06
N GLN A 93 3.92 2.89 -7.90
CA GLN A 93 2.92 2.67 -8.94
C GLN A 93 3.28 1.54 -9.92
N ASP A 94 4.58 1.31 -10.17
CA ASP A 94 5.06 0.36 -11.17
C ASP A 94 5.86 -0.82 -10.60
N SER A 95 6.21 -0.79 -9.31
CA SER A 95 7.14 -1.76 -8.75
C SER A 95 6.84 -2.11 -7.30
N VAL A 96 7.11 -3.38 -6.99
CA VAL A 96 7.03 -3.97 -5.66
C VAL A 96 8.41 -4.44 -5.27
N GLN A 97 8.89 -3.94 -4.12
CA GLN A 97 10.09 -4.44 -3.46
C GLN A 97 9.71 -4.95 -2.08
N VAL A 98 10.16 -6.17 -1.78
CA VAL A 98 9.89 -6.86 -0.53
C VAL A 98 11.19 -7.39 0.02
N LEU A 99 11.47 -7.10 1.28
CA LEU A 99 12.63 -7.56 2.02
C LEU A 99 12.16 -8.47 3.15
N ASP A 100 12.50 -9.74 3.05
CA ASP A 100 12.33 -10.73 4.10
C ASP A 100 13.63 -10.81 4.89
N LYS A 101 13.66 -10.16 6.05
CA LYS A 101 14.83 -10.10 6.93
C LYS A 101 15.03 -11.39 7.72
N LEU A 102 13.99 -12.20 7.88
CA LEU A 102 14.05 -13.47 8.60
C LEU A 102 14.80 -14.51 7.76
N HIS A 103 14.50 -14.57 6.47
CA HIS A 103 15.10 -15.52 5.54
C HIS A 103 16.31 -14.96 4.78
N ARG A 104 16.63 -13.67 4.97
CA ARG A 104 17.65 -12.93 4.20
C ARG A 104 17.39 -12.97 2.69
N GLU A 105 16.13 -12.77 2.33
CA GLU A 105 15.66 -12.82 0.95
C GLU A 105 15.01 -11.49 0.55
N TYR A 106 14.97 -11.21 -0.74
CA TYR A 106 14.22 -10.08 -1.25
C TYR A 106 13.58 -10.38 -2.60
N TYR A 107 12.47 -9.71 -2.86
CA TYR A 107 11.87 -9.60 -4.17
C TYR A 107 11.99 -8.15 -4.65
N ALA A 108 12.23 -7.98 -5.94
CA ALA A 108 12.19 -6.68 -6.61
C ALA A 108 11.70 -6.90 -8.04
N GLY A 109 10.50 -6.42 -8.34
CA GLY A 109 9.83 -6.62 -9.62
C GLY A 109 8.50 -5.88 -9.67
N ASP A 110 7.53 -6.43 -10.40
CA ASP A 110 6.23 -5.83 -10.63
C ASP A 110 5.16 -6.38 -9.67
N TYR A 111 3.89 -6.07 -9.97
CA TYR A 111 2.74 -6.52 -9.20
C TYR A 111 2.38 -7.99 -9.37
N ALA A 112 3.05 -8.75 -10.25
CA ALA A 112 2.80 -10.19 -10.39
C ALA A 112 3.08 -10.92 -9.07
N TYR A 113 4.05 -10.46 -8.28
CA TYR A 113 4.33 -11.02 -6.96
C TYR A 113 3.13 -10.90 -6.01
N LEU A 114 2.55 -9.70 -5.87
CA LEU A 114 1.40 -9.48 -4.99
C LEU A 114 0.16 -10.19 -5.54
N SER A 115 -0.03 -10.15 -6.87
CA SER A 115 -1.15 -10.82 -7.52
C SER A 115 -1.15 -12.32 -7.28
N LYS A 116 0.03 -12.96 -7.35
CA LYS A 116 0.20 -14.38 -7.03
C LYS A 116 -0.03 -14.71 -5.56
N ARG A 117 0.36 -13.81 -4.65
CA ARG A 117 0.17 -14.00 -3.20
C ARG A 117 -1.29 -13.85 -2.78
N LEU A 118 -2.01 -12.92 -3.41
CA LEU A 118 -3.42 -12.65 -3.14
C LEU A 118 -4.38 -13.47 -4.02
N ASN A 119 -3.83 -14.15 -5.03
CA ASN A 119 -4.57 -14.93 -6.03
C ASN A 119 -5.63 -14.13 -6.80
N VAL A 120 -5.44 -12.81 -6.88
CA VAL A 120 -6.26 -11.87 -7.65
C VAL A 120 -5.30 -10.83 -8.24
N PRO A 121 -5.46 -10.41 -9.51
CA PRO A 121 -4.73 -9.29 -10.09
C PRO A 121 -4.81 -8.03 -9.19
N VAL A 122 -3.66 -7.51 -8.76
CA VAL A 122 -3.58 -6.36 -7.85
C VAL A 122 -2.79 -5.22 -8.50
N THR A 123 -3.28 -4.00 -8.32
CA THR A 123 -2.62 -2.75 -8.74
C THR A 123 -2.24 -1.89 -7.53
N PHE A 124 -1.48 -0.82 -7.76
CA PHE A 124 -1.16 0.16 -6.72
C PHE A 124 -2.42 0.81 -6.14
N GLU A 125 -3.33 1.25 -7.01
CA GLU A 125 -4.57 1.93 -6.65
C GLU A 125 -5.45 1.03 -5.79
N MET A 126 -5.56 -0.25 -6.17
CA MET A 126 -6.28 -1.26 -5.39
C MET A 126 -5.67 -1.43 -4.01
N LEU A 127 -4.35 -1.64 -3.92
CA LEU A 127 -3.68 -1.83 -2.63
C LEU A 127 -3.81 -0.60 -1.73
N GLN A 128 -3.65 0.60 -2.30
CA GLN A 128 -3.81 1.85 -1.57
C GLN A 128 -5.26 2.00 -1.07
N ALA A 129 -6.26 1.73 -1.93
CA ALA A 129 -7.67 1.80 -1.54
C ALA A 129 -8.01 0.79 -0.43
N LEU A 130 -7.50 -0.43 -0.55
CA LEU A 130 -7.67 -1.51 0.43
C LEU A 130 -7.12 -1.12 1.80
N LEU A 131 -5.92 -0.54 1.88
CA LEU A 131 -5.31 -0.12 3.14
C LEU A 131 -6.06 1.05 3.81
N LEU A 132 -6.66 1.92 3.00
CA LEU A 132 -7.31 3.16 3.45
C LEU A 132 -8.82 3.03 3.65
N GLY A 133 -9.46 1.94 3.22
CA GLY A 133 -10.92 1.87 3.12
C GLY A 133 -11.50 2.94 2.21
N ASN A 134 -10.79 3.26 1.13
CA ASN A 134 -11.23 4.22 0.13
C ASN A 134 -12.06 3.54 -0.96
N TYR A 135 -12.90 4.34 -1.61
CA TYR A 135 -13.58 3.94 -2.82
C TYR A 135 -12.56 3.62 -3.91
N LEU A 136 -12.69 2.42 -4.49
CA LEU A 136 -11.96 1.96 -5.64
C LEU A 136 -12.77 2.29 -6.90
N ALA A 137 -12.37 3.35 -7.61
CA ALA A 137 -12.99 3.74 -8.87
C ALA A 137 -12.56 2.80 -10.02
N PRO A 138 -13.42 2.60 -11.04
CA PRO A 138 -13.00 1.95 -12.28
C PRO A 138 -11.75 2.60 -12.88
N LEU A 139 -10.96 1.80 -13.61
CA LEU A 139 -9.76 2.32 -14.30
C LEU A 139 -10.09 2.96 -15.65
N SER A 140 -11.12 2.46 -16.33
CA SER A 140 -11.61 3.02 -17.58
C SER A 140 -12.75 4.00 -17.33
N ASP A 141 -12.69 5.17 -17.96
CA ASP A 141 -13.77 6.16 -17.92
C ASP A 141 -15.05 5.66 -18.62
N THR A 142 -14.94 4.60 -19.44
CA THR A 142 -16.08 3.94 -20.09
C THR A 142 -16.79 2.93 -19.19
N THR A 143 -16.18 2.53 -18.08
CA THR A 143 -16.77 1.58 -17.14
C THR A 143 -17.68 2.35 -16.20
N VAL A 144 -18.99 2.27 -16.45
CA VAL A 144 -20.01 2.89 -15.61
C VAL A 144 -20.39 1.92 -14.50
N PRO A 145 -20.21 2.27 -13.22
CA PRO A 145 -20.61 1.40 -12.13
C PRO A 145 -22.12 1.40 -11.93
N THR A 146 -22.66 0.23 -11.60
CA THR A 146 -24.03 0.07 -11.13
C THR A 146 -24.09 0.54 -9.68
N VAL A 147 -25.06 1.39 -9.37
CA VAL A 147 -25.25 1.96 -8.03
C VAL A 147 -26.68 1.65 -7.56
N GLY A 148 -26.79 1.00 -6.40
CA GLY A 148 -28.06 0.74 -5.73
C GLY A 148 -27.99 1.21 -4.28
N THR A 149 -29.11 1.58 -3.69
CA THR A 149 -29.19 2.02 -2.29
C THR A 149 -30.31 1.29 -1.57
N GLU A 150 -29.98 0.71 -0.43
CA GLU A 150 -30.94 0.03 0.46
C GLU A 150 -30.69 0.52 1.89
N GLY A 151 -31.68 1.23 2.45
CA GLY A 151 -31.56 1.86 3.76
C GLY A 151 -30.36 2.82 3.85
N SER A 152 -29.44 2.56 4.78
CA SER A 152 -28.23 3.35 5.01
C SER A 152 -27.02 2.87 4.20
N ILE A 153 -27.16 1.84 3.35
CA ILE A 153 -26.07 1.25 2.58
C ILE A 153 -26.26 1.54 1.09
N GLN A 154 -25.21 2.07 0.46
CA GLN A 154 -25.10 2.15 -0.99
C GLN A 154 -24.17 1.04 -1.48
N LYS A 155 -24.67 0.21 -2.38
CA LYS A 155 -23.89 -0.80 -3.09
C LYS A 155 -23.44 -0.24 -4.44
N VAL A 156 -22.15 -0.32 -4.71
CA VAL A 156 -21.53 0.06 -5.98
C VAL A 156 -20.81 -1.13 -6.56
N SER A 157 -21.10 -1.51 -7.79
CA SER A 157 -20.45 -2.63 -8.46
C SER A 157 -20.09 -2.33 -9.91
N TYR A 158 -19.02 -2.95 -10.40
CA TYR A 158 -18.61 -2.88 -11.79
C TYR A 158 -17.70 -4.07 -12.14
N GLU A 159 -17.60 -4.36 -13.42
CA GLU A 159 -16.67 -5.36 -13.95
C GLU A 159 -15.61 -4.67 -14.81
N GLN A 160 -14.35 -5.09 -14.64
CA GLN A 160 -13.26 -4.59 -15.47
C GLN A 160 -12.07 -5.55 -15.46
N ALA A 161 -11.49 -5.80 -16.64
CA ALA A 161 -10.29 -6.62 -16.80
C ALA A 161 -10.43 -8.01 -16.13
N GLY A 162 -11.61 -8.63 -16.23
CA GLY A 162 -11.91 -9.93 -15.63
C GLY A 162 -12.18 -9.89 -14.11
N LEU A 163 -12.17 -8.71 -13.48
CA LEU A 163 -12.47 -8.54 -12.07
C LEU A 163 -13.87 -7.98 -11.87
N LEU A 164 -14.65 -8.62 -11.00
CA LEU A 164 -15.87 -8.07 -10.42
C LEU A 164 -15.52 -7.34 -9.12
N VAL A 165 -15.76 -6.02 -9.09
CA VAL A 165 -15.58 -5.19 -7.90
C VAL A 165 -16.94 -4.87 -7.32
N GLU A 166 -17.09 -5.07 -6.01
CA GLU A 166 -18.27 -4.69 -5.23
C GLU A 166 -17.86 -3.92 -3.99
N GLN A 167 -18.56 -2.82 -3.71
CA GLN A 167 -18.29 -1.93 -2.59
C GLN A 167 -19.58 -1.61 -1.86
N LEU A 168 -19.59 -1.80 -0.56
CA LEU A 168 -20.68 -1.38 0.32
C LEU A 168 -20.24 -0.12 1.05
N ILE A 169 -20.94 0.98 0.78
CA ILE A 169 -20.68 2.30 1.37
C ILE A 169 -21.77 2.56 2.39
N GLU A 170 -21.39 2.90 3.61
CA GLU A 170 -22.37 3.35 4.59
C GLU A 170 -22.51 4.87 4.54
N LEU A 171 -23.73 5.30 4.24
CA LEU A 171 -24.05 6.67 3.85
C LEU A 171 -23.87 7.67 4.99
N GLY A 172 -24.09 7.27 6.25
CA GLY A 172 -23.90 8.14 7.40
C GLY A 172 -22.44 8.51 7.65
N LYS A 173 -21.49 7.66 7.27
CA LYS A 173 -20.04 7.94 7.33
C LYS A 173 -19.48 8.41 5.99
N GLY A 174 -20.14 8.08 4.88
CA GLY A 174 -19.59 8.24 3.53
C GLY A 174 -18.34 7.37 3.32
N ARG A 175 -18.24 6.21 3.98
CA ARG A 175 -17.05 5.33 3.92
C ARG A 175 -17.42 3.94 3.45
N VAL A 176 -16.47 3.31 2.76
CA VAL A 176 -16.57 1.90 2.39
C VAL A 176 -16.50 1.06 3.66
N GLN A 177 -17.54 0.26 3.93
CA GLN A 177 -17.56 -0.75 4.99
C GLN A 177 -17.14 -2.13 4.48
N GLN A 178 -17.32 -2.41 3.19
CA GLN A 178 -16.81 -3.62 2.57
C GLN A 178 -16.32 -3.33 1.15
N LEU A 179 -15.13 -3.83 0.80
CA LEU A 179 -14.63 -3.92 -0.56
C LEU A 179 -14.40 -5.38 -0.91
N ALA A 180 -15.03 -5.87 -1.96
CA ALA A 180 -14.82 -7.19 -2.51
C ALA A 180 -14.31 -7.09 -3.95
N VAL A 181 -13.24 -7.83 -4.25
CA VAL A 181 -12.70 -8.00 -5.59
C VAL A 181 -12.67 -9.50 -5.88
N ARG A 182 -13.41 -9.93 -6.89
CA ARG A 182 -13.49 -11.33 -7.33
C ARG A 182 -12.94 -11.45 -8.75
N ASP A 183 -12.06 -12.42 -8.95
CA ASP A 183 -11.59 -12.81 -10.26
C ASP A 183 -12.63 -13.72 -10.92
N SER A 184 -13.12 -13.31 -12.09
CA SER A 184 -14.25 -13.98 -12.77
C SER A 184 -13.85 -15.30 -13.43
N ALA A 185 -12.55 -15.53 -13.67
CA ALA A 185 -12.06 -16.76 -14.28
C ALA A 185 -11.78 -17.85 -13.24
N THR A 186 -11.29 -17.45 -12.06
CA THR A 186 -10.81 -18.38 -11.02
C THR A 186 -11.70 -18.46 -9.80
N GLU A 187 -12.70 -17.58 -9.67
CA GLU A 187 -13.56 -17.48 -8.49
C GLU A 187 -12.83 -17.04 -7.22
N ASN A 188 -11.55 -16.71 -7.31
CA ASN A 188 -10.76 -16.19 -6.21
C ASN A 188 -11.29 -14.81 -5.80
N ARG A 189 -11.38 -14.58 -4.50
CA ARG A 189 -11.97 -13.36 -3.95
C ARG A 189 -11.15 -12.83 -2.80
N VAL A 190 -10.85 -11.53 -2.86
CA VAL A 190 -10.39 -10.74 -1.73
C VAL A 190 -11.56 -9.92 -1.22
N THR A 191 -11.89 -10.04 0.05
CA THR A 191 -12.90 -9.19 0.72
C THR A 191 -12.25 -8.49 1.89
N VAL A 192 -12.47 -7.19 2.04
CA VAL A 192 -12.03 -6.40 3.19
C VAL A 192 -13.23 -5.79 3.86
N ASP A 193 -13.47 -6.18 5.11
CA ASP A 193 -14.47 -5.58 5.99
C ASP A 193 -13.79 -4.51 6.87
N TYR A 194 -14.35 -3.31 6.89
CA TYR A 194 -13.86 -2.16 7.65
C TYR A 194 -14.80 -1.86 8.82
N SER A 195 -14.23 -1.72 10.01
CA SER A 195 -14.98 -1.41 11.22
C SER A 195 -14.14 -0.58 12.20
N ASP A 196 -14.70 -0.30 13.38
CA ASP A 196 -14.09 0.60 14.38
C ASP A 196 -13.73 1.96 13.76
N PHE A 197 -14.73 2.59 13.15
CA PHE A 197 -14.53 3.91 12.55
C PHE A 197 -14.35 4.96 13.63
N ARG A 198 -13.24 5.70 13.55
CA ARG A 198 -12.90 6.81 14.44
C ARG A 198 -12.55 8.04 13.62
N THR A 199 -12.68 9.21 14.22
CA THR A 199 -12.32 10.47 13.56
C THR A 199 -10.81 10.68 13.58
N LEU A 200 -10.24 11.09 12.45
CA LEU A 200 -8.85 11.51 12.38
C LEU A 200 -8.67 12.87 13.06
N GLU A 201 -7.59 13.05 13.82
CA GLU A 201 -7.35 14.28 14.59
C GLU A 201 -7.29 15.54 13.72
N ARG A 202 -6.72 15.44 12.52
CA ARG A 202 -6.44 16.62 11.67
C ARG A 202 -7.67 17.19 10.98
N ASN A 203 -8.56 16.35 10.49
CA ASN A 203 -9.66 16.75 9.59
C ASN A 203 -11.02 16.16 9.98
N ALA A 204 -11.13 15.52 11.15
CA ALA A 204 -12.33 14.87 11.67
C ALA A 204 -12.96 13.82 10.73
N GLN A 205 -12.23 13.38 9.70
CA GLN A 205 -12.74 12.41 8.75
C GLN A 205 -12.81 11.02 9.39
N PRO A 206 -13.88 10.23 9.17
CA PRO A 206 -13.94 8.85 9.64
C PRO A 206 -12.91 7.95 8.95
N PHE A 207 -12.15 7.19 9.75
CA PHE A 207 -11.17 6.20 9.31
C PHE A 207 -11.39 4.89 10.06
N ALA A 208 -11.29 3.75 9.38
CA ALA A 208 -11.47 2.44 9.98
C ALA A 208 -10.21 2.01 10.73
N TYR A 209 -10.33 1.76 12.05
CA TYR A 209 -9.21 1.27 12.86
C TYR A 209 -9.11 -0.25 12.88
N LEU A 210 -10.08 -0.96 12.29
CA LEU A 210 -10.04 -2.40 12.08
C LEU A 210 -10.35 -2.73 10.62
N ALA A 211 -9.47 -3.49 9.97
CA ALA A 211 -9.69 -4.06 8.66
C ALA A 211 -9.50 -5.58 8.70
N THR A 212 -10.51 -6.33 8.28
CA THR A 212 -10.46 -7.80 8.19
C THR A 212 -10.40 -8.19 6.73
N VAL A 213 -9.24 -8.65 6.27
CA VAL A 213 -8.99 -9.12 4.92
C VAL A 213 -9.23 -10.62 4.87
N LYS A 214 -10.16 -11.07 4.02
CA LYS A 214 -10.49 -12.47 3.75
C LYS A 214 -10.04 -12.82 2.34
N LEU A 215 -9.23 -13.87 2.23
CA LEU A 215 -8.75 -14.43 0.98
C LEU A 215 -9.45 -15.76 0.76
N GLN A 216 -10.34 -15.81 -0.21
CA GLN A 216 -11.05 -17.03 -0.60
C GLN A 216 -10.53 -17.53 -1.94
N GLN A 217 -10.20 -18.82 -2.01
CA GLN A 217 -9.70 -19.46 -3.23
C GLN A 217 -10.63 -20.60 -3.61
N GLY A 218 -11.52 -20.37 -4.58
CA GLY A 218 -12.60 -21.30 -4.92
C GLY A 218 -13.40 -21.74 -3.68
N GLN A 219 -13.42 -23.05 -3.41
CA GLN A 219 -14.11 -23.65 -2.27
C GLN A 219 -13.22 -23.89 -1.02
N ALA A 220 -11.95 -23.46 -1.03
CA ALA A 220 -11.06 -23.61 0.12
C ALA A 220 -11.53 -22.76 1.32
N VAL A 221 -11.14 -23.18 2.53
CA VAL A 221 -11.36 -22.39 3.76
C VAL A 221 -10.68 -21.02 3.60
N PRO A 222 -11.40 -19.90 3.79
CA PRO A 222 -10.80 -18.58 3.63
C PRO A 222 -9.70 -18.31 4.64
N ALA A 223 -8.56 -17.80 4.17
CA ALA A 223 -7.53 -17.26 5.05
C ALA A 223 -7.92 -15.84 5.48
N ALA A 224 -7.62 -15.46 6.73
CA ALA A 224 -7.95 -14.15 7.27
C ALA A 224 -6.72 -13.42 7.82
N LEU A 225 -6.55 -12.18 7.39
CA LEU A 225 -5.60 -11.21 7.95
C LEU A 225 -6.39 -10.09 8.64
N ILE A 226 -6.15 -9.88 9.92
CA ILE A 226 -6.75 -8.79 10.69
C ILE A 226 -5.70 -7.70 10.89
N ILE A 227 -6.02 -6.48 10.47
CA ILE A 227 -5.20 -5.29 10.69
C ILE A 227 -5.92 -4.41 11.70
N THR A 228 -5.29 -4.17 12.84
CA THR A 228 -5.79 -3.27 13.87
C THR A 228 -4.86 -2.06 13.97
N TYR A 229 -5.33 -0.90 13.55
CA TYR A 229 -4.63 0.36 13.72
C TYR A 229 -4.76 0.83 15.17
N ARG A 230 -3.66 1.38 15.70
CA ARG A 230 -3.57 2.03 17.01
C ARG A 230 -3.50 3.54 16.86
N THR A 231 -2.72 3.99 15.88
CA THR A 231 -2.60 5.42 15.52
C THR A 231 -2.68 5.56 14.02
N VAL A 232 -3.34 6.62 13.56
CA VAL A 232 -3.41 7.02 12.15
C VAL A 232 -3.26 8.53 12.12
N ASP A 233 -2.11 9.00 11.66
CA ASP A 233 -1.80 10.41 11.52
C ASP A 233 -1.76 10.77 10.03
N VAL A 234 -2.47 11.83 9.63
CA VAL A 234 -2.41 12.39 8.28
C VAL A 234 -1.74 13.76 8.31
N ASP A 235 -0.80 13.99 7.40
CA ASP A 235 -0.08 15.25 7.18
C ASP A 235 0.57 15.88 8.44
N LYS A 236 0.85 15.07 9.46
CA LYS A 236 1.54 15.51 10.68
C LYS A 236 2.97 15.97 10.40
N GLU A 237 3.66 15.24 9.53
CA GLU A 237 5.03 15.53 9.13
C GLU A 237 5.33 14.97 7.74
N ARG A 238 6.43 15.43 7.14
CA ARG A 238 6.96 14.80 5.92
C ARG A 238 7.59 13.46 6.29
N LEU A 239 7.14 12.41 5.63
CA LEU A 239 7.64 11.07 5.89
C LEU A 239 8.85 10.71 5.03
N LEU A 240 9.74 9.92 5.60
CA LEU A 240 10.81 9.22 4.90
C LEU A 240 10.40 7.76 4.64
N PHE A 241 10.89 7.22 3.53
CA PHE A 241 10.59 5.87 3.05
C PHE A 241 11.87 5.06 2.86
N PRO A 242 12.67 4.83 3.93
CA PRO A 242 13.97 4.19 3.80
C PRO A 242 13.83 2.72 3.38
N PHE A 243 14.47 2.37 2.28
CA PHE A 243 14.55 1.00 1.80
C PHE A 243 15.91 0.75 1.17
N ALA A 244 16.63 -0.24 1.70
CA ALA A 244 17.91 -0.67 1.19
C ALA A 244 18.00 -2.18 1.37
N ILE A 245 18.44 -2.88 0.33
CA ILE A 245 18.67 -4.32 0.38
C ILE A 245 20.08 -4.55 0.95
N PRO A 246 20.22 -5.19 2.12
CA PRO A 246 21.55 -5.43 2.69
C PRO A 246 22.38 -6.39 1.83
N LYS A 247 23.70 -6.29 1.94
CA LYS A 247 24.61 -7.22 1.25
C LYS A 247 24.35 -8.66 1.68
N GLY A 248 24.43 -9.59 0.73
CA GLY A 248 24.27 -11.03 0.97
C GLY A 248 22.82 -11.48 1.16
N TYR A 249 21.82 -10.69 0.76
CA TYR A 249 20.44 -11.14 0.64
C TYR A 249 20.21 -11.80 -0.72
N ALA A 250 19.47 -12.91 -0.75
CA ALA A 250 19.18 -13.66 -1.97
C ALA A 250 17.93 -13.10 -2.69
N ARG A 251 18.01 -12.94 -4.01
CA ARG A 251 16.86 -12.49 -4.81
C ARG A 251 15.92 -13.67 -5.10
N LYS A 252 14.65 -13.54 -4.73
CA LYS A 252 13.57 -14.41 -5.23
C LYS A 252 13.11 -13.97 -6.61
N LYS A 253 12.89 -14.95 -7.48
CA LYS A 253 12.25 -14.76 -8.79
C LYS A 253 10.74 -14.78 -8.62
#